data_AF-A0A9D6RBY4-F1
#
_entry.id   AF-A0A9D6RBY4-F1
#
_cell.length_a   1.000
_cell.length_b   1.000
_cell.length_c   1.000
_cell.angle_alpha   90.00
_cell.angle_beta   90.00
_cell.angle_gamma   90.00
#
_symmetry.space_group_name_H-M   'P 1'
#
loop_
_entity.id
_entity.type
_entity.pdbx_description
1 polymer ?
#
loop_
_entity_poly.entity_id
_entity_poly.type
_entity_poly.pdbx_seq_one_letter_code
_entity_poly.pdbx_strand_id
1 'polypeptide(L)'
;METKKKKADKKETKVRPATFSPYLHGGVIGVEELSKLVEKMRETGAQTAKLTGELIFVFEDAALPASARENGRWEMNNFKSTNVRPVRTCSAQVFCQNYQQPMLPLAKKIDARFRGVPLPAKLVIGMAGCKRSCSEPATKDVGIIAVPKGYEISVGGAAGMRPMLSRRLGVVRTEDDVVDVLEKIIAFLGTGTKVRRLGHILEKTTVGHFMESVGISAYFIGGVEEDE
;
A
#
# COMPACT_ATOMS: atom_id res chain seq x y z
N MET A 1 -37.30 -47.90 -5.68
CA MET A 1 -37.30 -46.74 -4.75
C MET A 1 -35.97 -46.70 -4.02
N GLU A 2 -34.95 -46.08 -4.61
CA GLU A 2 -33.65 -45.88 -3.94
C GLU A 2 -33.54 -44.44 -3.46
N THR A 3 -33.51 -44.28 -2.14
CA THR A 3 -33.36 -43.01 -1.44
C THR A 3 -31.94 -42.48 -1.59
N LYS A 4 -31.75 -41.46 -2.46
CA LYS A 4 -30.53 -40.66 -2.51
C LYS A 4 -30.40 -39.80 -1.25
N LYS A 5 -29.63 -40.27 -0.26
CA LYS A 5 -29.10 -39.44 0.84
C LYS A 5 -28.22 -38.33 0.24
N LYS A 6 -28.71 -37.10 0.20
CA LYS A 6 -27.88 -35.90 -0.02
C LYS A 6 -26.97 -35.73 1.18
N LYS A 7 -25.67 -36.03 1.02
CA LYS A 7 -24.63 -35.54 1.94
C LYS A 7 -24.55 -34.02 1.76
N ALA A 8 -25.03 -33.28 2.76
CA ALA A 8 -24.76 -31.86 2.87
C ALA A 8 -23.33 -31.70 3.40
N ASP A 9 -22.39 -31.38 2.51
CA ASP A 9 -21.04 -30.98 2.92
C ASP A 9 -21.16 -29.70 3.75
N LYS A 10 -20.99 -29.84 5.08
CA LYS A 10 -20.80 -28.71 6.00
C LYS A 10 -19.52 -28.00 5.57
N LYS A 11 -19.67 -26.90 4.82
CA LYS A 11 -18.58 -25.96 4.54
C LYS A 11 -18.09 -25.42 5.89
N GLU A 12 -16.94 -25.92 6.33
CA GLU A 12 -16.29 -25.45 7.56
C GLU A 12 -16.10 -23.93 7.46
N THR A 13 -16.73 -23.20 8.37
CA THR A 13 -16.69 -21.74 8.34
C THR A 13 -15.31 -21.34 8.83
N LYS A 14 -14.42 -20.96 7.91
CA LYS A 14 -13.05 -20.51 8.24
C LYS A 14 -13.13 -19.37 9.26
N VAL A 15 -12.78 -19.65 10.51
CA VAL A 15 -12.62 -18.63 11.54
C VAL A 15 -11.42 -17.77 11.16
N ARG A 16 -11.63 -16.45 11.04
CA ARG A 16 -10.53 -15.54 10.76
C ARG A 16 -9.71 -15.39 12.04
N PRO A 17 -8.39 -15.65 12.02
CA PRO A 17 -7.57 -15.49 13.21
C PRO A 17 -7.62 -14.04 13.68
N ALA A 18 -7.75 -13.86 14.99
CA ALA A 18 -7.52 -12.59 15.67
C ALA A 18 -6.02 -12.28 15.52
N THR A 19 -5.73 -11.14 14.90
CA THR A 19 -4.35 -10.77 14.58
C THR A 19 -4.08 -9.37 15.09
N PHE A 20 -3.02 -9.20 15.86
CA PHE A 20 -2.47 -7.91 16.18
C PHE A 20 -1.54 -7.47 15.04
N SER A 21 -1.74 -6.26 14.54
CA SER A 21 -0.93 -5.70 13.47
C SER A 21 -0.73 -4.19 13.67
N PRO A 22 0.36 -3.77 14.31
CA PRO A 22 0.61 -2.34 14.49
C PRO A 22 0.93 -1.70 13.16
N TYR A 23 0.59 -0.43 13.04
CA TYR A 23 1.01 0.39 11.93
C TYR A 23 2.46 0.82 12.13
N LEU A 24 3.29 0.63 11.09
CA LEU A 24 4.69 1.05 11.08
C LEU A 24 4.85 2.11 10.00
N HIS A 25 5.01 3.37 10.41
CA HIS A 25 5.13 4.50 9.46
C HIS A 25 6.39 4.38 8.62
N GLY A 26 6.24 4.30 7.30
CA GLY A 26 7.33 4.03 6.38
C GLY A 26 7.97 2.65 6.59
N GLY A 27 7.28 1.70 7.23
CA GLY A 27 7.78 0.35 7.44
C GLY A 27 9.03 0.25 8.33
N VAL A 28 9.30 1.28 9.14
CA VAL A 28 10.41 1.30 10.10
C VAL A 28 9.88 1.27 11.53
N ILE A 29 10.67 0.68 12.43
CA ILE A 29 10.37 0.61 13.86
C ILE A 29 11.64 0.92 14.64
N GLY A 30 11.54 1.80 15.64
CA GLY A 30 12.66 2.10 16.55
C GLY A 30 12.91 0.98 17.55
N VAL A 31 14.06 0.98 18.23
CA VAL A 31 14.42 -0.04 19.22
C VAL A 31 13.39 -0.10 20.36
N GLU A 32 12.98 1.06 20.86
CA GLU A 32 12.08 1.22 21.99
C GLU A 32 10.65 0.82 21.63
N GLU A 33 10.22 1.09 20.40
CA GLU A 33 8.94 0.62 19.88
C GLU A 33 8.96 -0.88 19.65
N LEU A 34 10.08 -1.42 19.13
CA LEU A 34 10.25 -2.85 18.94
C LEU A 34 10.26 -3.61 20.27
N SER A 35 10.92 -3.09 21.31
CA SER A 35 10.87 -3.68 22.65
C SER A 35 9.44 -3.73 23.19
N LYS A 36 8.67 -2.65 23.04
CA LYS A 36 7.24 -2.63 23.43
C LYS A 36 6.40 -3.60 22.61
N LEU A 37 6.74 -3.82 21.34
CA LEU A 37 6.07 -4.81 20.51
C LEU A 37 6.34 -6.22 21.02
N VAL A 38 7.57 -6.51 21.43
CA VAL A 38 7.95 -7.79 22.06
C VAL A 38 7.24 -7.99 23.40
N GLU A 39 7.16 -6.96 24.23
CA GLU A 39 6.37 -6.99 25.47
C GLU A 39 4.91 -7.34 25.16
N LYS A 40 4.30 -6.69 24.17
CA LYS A 40 2.93 -6.98 23.75
C LYS A 40 2.76 -8.43 23.26
N MET A 41 3.71 -8.94 22.48
CA MET A 41 3.68 -10.34 22.04
C MET A 41 3.74 -11.31 23.23
N ARG A 42 4.53 -11.02 24.26
CA ARG A 42 4.61 -11.83 25.48
C ARG A 42 3.28 -11.82 26.25
N GLU A 43 2.66 -10.65 26.39
CA GLU A 43 1.33 -10.51 27.04
C GLU A 43 0.26 -11.38 26.37
N THR A 44 0.28 -11.45 25.05
CA THR A 44 -0.74 -12.18 24.26
C THR A 44 -0.40 -13.65 24.07
N GLY A 45 0.73 -14.12 24.61
CA GLY A 45 1.25 -15.47 24.40
C GLY A 45 1.77 -15.75 22.99
N ALA A 46 1.93 -14.71 22.16
CA ALA A 46 2.37 -14.85 20.78
C ALA A 46 3.83 -15.33 20.71
N GLN A 47 4.05 -16.45 20.04
CA GLN A 47 5.39 -17.04 19.87
C GLN A 47 6.10 -16.55 18.60
N THR A 48 5.35 -16.07 17.62
CA THR A 48 5.88 -15.68 16.31
C THR A 48 5.19 -14.43 15.79
N ALA A 49 5.93 -13.66 15.00
CA ALA A 49 5.41 -12.56 14.22
C ALA A 49 5.88 -12.68 12.78
N LYS A 50 5.03 -12.24 11.84
CA LYS A 50 5.34 -12.17 10.42
C LYS A 50 5.57 -10.73 10.02
N LEU A 51 6.74 -10.46 9.44
CA LEU A 51 6.95 -9.31 8.57
C LEU A 51 6.48 -9.68 7.15
N THR A 52 5.51 -8.93 6.63
CA THR A 52 4.88 -9.19 5.33
C THR A 52 5.55 -8.44 4.19
N GLY A 53 5.22 -8.78 2.94
CA GLY A 53 5.72 -8.07 1.75
C GLY A 53 5.20 -6.63 1.61
N GLU A 54 4.16 -6.24 2.36
CA GLU A 54 3.69 -4.85 2.48
C GLU A 54 4.34 -4.13 3.70
N LEU A 55 5.44 -4.68 4.25
CA LEU A 55 6.15 -4.17 5.44
C LEU A 55 5.30 -4.08 6.71
N ILE A 56 4.28 -4.93 6.79
CA ILE A 56 3.36 -5.00 7.93
C ILE A 56 3.84 -6.07 8.89
N PHE A 57 3.89 -5.75 10.19
CA PHE A 57 4.04 -6.72 11.26
C PHE A 57 2.67 -7.30 11.64
N VAL A 58 2.56 -8.62 11.74
CA VAL A 58 1.34 -9.32 12.17
C VAL A 58 1.72 -10.47 13.10
N PHE A 59 1.05 -10.60 14.23
CA PHE A 59 1.10 -11.81 15.06
C PHE A 59 -0.29 -12.22 15.51
N GLU A 60 -0.42 -13.51 15.88
CA GLU A 60 -1.66 -14.03 16.44
C GLU A 60 -1.84 -13.51 17.85
N ASP A 61 -3.02 -13.00 18.13
CA ASP A 61 -3.40 -12.59 19.47
C ASP A 61 -4.47 -13.55 19.98
N ALA A 62 -4.03 -14.57 20.71
CA ALA A 62 -4.91 -15.59 21.27
C ALA A 62 -5.83 -15.02 22.37
N ALA A 63 -5.48 -13.86 22.93
CA ALA A 63 -6.20 -13.22 24.03
C ALA A 63 -7.23 -12.19 23.56
N LEU A 64 -7.21 -11.74 22.30
CA LEU A 64 -8.20 -10.80 21.78
C LEU A 64 -9.48 -11.52 21.29
N PRO A 65 -10.66 -11.26 21.91
CA PRO A 65 -11.92 -11.43 21.21
C PRO A 65 -11.86 -10.73 19.84
N ALA A 66 -12.51 -11.26 18.81
CA ALA A 66 -12.57 -10.61 17.48
C ALA A 66 -13.10 -9.15 17.53
N SER A 67 -13.77 -8.77 18.63
CA SER A 67 -14.31 -7.44 18.93
C SER A 67 -13.46 -6.60 19.88
N ALA A 68 -12.44 -7.14 20.55
CA ALA A 68 -11.64 -6.41 21.52
C ALA A 68 -10.57 -5.57 20.81
N ARG A 69 -10.74 -4.25 20.90
CA ARG A 69 -9.93 -3.21 20.28
C ARG A 69 -9.24 -2.35 21.34
N GLU A 70 -8.83 -2.91 22.48
CA GLU A 70 -7.92 -2.19 23.37
C GLU A 70 -6.51 -2.26 22.77
N ASN A 71 -6.26 -1.36 21.82
CA ASN A 71 -5.00 -1.28 21.09
C ASN A 71 -3.90 -0.59 21.93
N GLY A 72 -4.22 -0.18 23.16
CA GLY A 72 -3.36 0.62 24.01
C GLY A 72 -2.83 1.85 23.25
N ARG A 73 -1.52 1.94 23.15
CA ARG A 73 -0.79 3.01 22.44
C ARG A 73 -0.61 2.78 20.93
N TRP A 74 -1.03 1.64 20.40
CA TRP A 74 -0.73 1.23 19.03
C TRP A 74 -1.81 1.68 18.06
N GLU A 75 -1.40 2.35 17.00
CA GLU A 75 -2.24 2.51 15.82
C GLU A 75 -2.30 1.18 15.07
N MET A 76 -3.49 0.71 14.74
CA MET A 76 -3.67 -0.60 14.11
C MET A 76 -3.75 -0.50 12.60
N ASN A 77 -3.10 -1.44 11.93
CA ASN A 77 -3.17 -1.60 10.50
C ASN A 77 -4.50 -2.27 10.10
N ASN A 78 -5.12 -1.79 9.03
CA ASN A 78 -6.35 -2.38 8.50
C ASN A 78 -6.10 -3.10 7.16
N PHE A 79 -5.12 -3.99 7.16
CA PHE A 79 -4.67 -4.75 5.98
C PHE A 79 -5.67 -5.80 5.47
N LYS A 80 -6.82 -5.97 6.11
CA LYS A 80 -7.88 -6.89 5.67
C LYS A 80 -9.01 -6.18 4.91
N SER A 81 -9.08 -4.85 4.93
CA SER A 81 -10.15 -4.09 4.26
C SER A 81 -9.68 -3.38 2.98
N THR A 82 -10.63 -2.72 2.30
CA THR A 82 -10.40 -1.92 1.10
C THR A 82 -10.13 -0.47 1.49
N ASN A 83 -8.85 -0.11 1.50
CA ASN A 83 -8.37 1.22 1.85
C ASN A 83 -7.03 1.48 1.16
N VAL A 84 -6.51 2.69 1.35
CA VAL A 84 -5.10 2.98 1.10
C VAL A 84 -4.23 2.22 2.10
N ARG A 85 -3.40 1.33 1.57
CA ARG A 85 -2.45 0.50 2.33
C ARG A 85 -1.24 1.30 2.79
N PRO A 86 -0.52 0.81 3.82
CA PRO A 86 0.76 1.38 4.17
C PRO A 86 1.68 1.47 2.97
N VAL A 87 2.46 2.54 2.91
CA VAL A 87 3.46 2.72 1.87
C VAL A 87 4.50 1.62 1.94
N ARG A 88 4.71 0.95 0.81
CA ARG A 88 5.82 0.00 0.64
C ARG A 88 7.05 0.75 0.18
N THR A 89 7.95 1.08 1.10
CA THR A 89 9.22 1.75 0.82
C THR A 89 10.38 0.75 0.66
N CYS A 90 11.44 1.13 -0.07
CA CYS A 90 12.72 0.44 0.02
C CYS A 90 13.47 0.85 1.32
N SER A 91 14.70 0.37 1.49
CA SER A 91 15.55 0.70 2.63
C SER A 91 15.96 2.20 2.71
N ALA A 92 15.61 3.00 1.69
CA ALA A 92 15.72 4.45 1.66
C ALA A 92 17.13 4.97 2.05
N GLN A 93 17.25 6.26 2.36
CA GLN A 93 18.52 6.89 2.71
C GLN A 93 19.10 6.43 4.06
N VAL A 94 18.26 5.81 4.91
CA VAL A 94 18.67 5.37 6.25
C VAL A 94 19.53 4.10 6.19
N PHE A 95 19.24 3.20 5.25
CA PHE A 95 19.87 1.89 5.19
C PHE A 95 20.54 1.59 3.84
N CYS A 96 20.48 2.49 2.87
CA CYS A 96 21.05 2.28 1.53
C CYS A 96 21.78 3.52 1.02
N GLN A 97 22.98 3.34 0.45
CA GLN A 97 23.78 4.42 -0.13
C GLN A 97 23.40 4.77 -1.58
N ASN A 98 22.56 3.95 -2.25
CA ASN A 98 22.22 4.14 -3.66
C ASN A 98 21.03 5.09 -3.88
N TYR A 99 20.52 5.72 -2.82
CA TYR A 99 19.37 6.61 -2.92
C TYR A 99 19.72 7.87 -3.73
N GLN A 100 18.73 8.40 -4.45
CA GLN A 100 18.83 9.62 -5.25
C GLN A 100 18.13 10.79 -4.57
N GLN A 101 17.02 10.52 -3.88
CA GLN A 101 16.28 11.49 -3.08
C GLN A 101 15.85 10.86 -1.75
N PRO A 102 15.62 11.66 -0.69
CA PRO A 102 15.00 11.19 0.54
C PRO A 102 13.64 10.52 0.26
N MET A 103 13.42 9.34 0.84
CA MET A 103 12.16 8.60 0.68
C MET A 103 11.44 8.34 2.00
N LEU A 104 12.17 8.16 3.10
CA LEU A 104 11.54 7.83 4.37
C LEU A 104 10.66 8.98 4.93
N PRO A 105 11.08 10.26 4.91
CA PRO A 105 10.22 11.39 5.28
C PRO A 105 8.95 11.46 4.42
N LEU A 106 9.09 11.36 3.09
CA LEU A 106 7.97 11.31 2.17
C LEU A 106 7.03 10.14 2.45
N ALA A 107 7.55 8.94 2.72
CA ALA A 107 6.73 7.77 3.05
C ALA A 107 5.93 7.99 4.34
N LYS A 108 6.57 8.54 5.38
CA LYS A 108 5.90 8.90 6.64
C LYS A 108 4.83 9.96 6.43
N LYS A 109 5.08 10.96 5.58
CA LYS A 109 4.12 12.02 5.22
C LYS A 109 2.89 11.46 4.49
N ILE A 110 3.11 10.57 3.53
CA ILE A 110 2.04 9.89 2.78
C ILE A 110 1.22 8.99 3.73
N ASP A 111 1.87 8.20 4.56
CA ASP A 111 1.21 7.38 5.58
C ASP A 111 0.40 8.25 6.55
N ALA A 112 0.97 9.37 7.01
CA ALA A 112 0.30 10.30 7.92
C ALA A 112 -1.02 10.82 7.35
N ARG A 113 -1.04 11.15 6.06
CA ARG A 113 -2.17 11.81 5.38
C ARG A 113 -3.20 10.82 4.81
N PHE A 114 -2.77 9.69 4.26
CA PHE A 114 -3.63 8.87 3.41
C PHE A 114 -3.87 7.45 3.93
N ARG A 115 -3.10 6.95 4.91
CA ARG A 115 -3.29 5.56 5.39
C ARG A 115 -4.72 5.33 5.84
N GLY A 116 -5.28 4.16 5.49
CA GLY A 116 -6.59 3.77 5.98
C GLY A 116 -7.77 4.52 5.36
N VAL A 117 -7.55 5.51 4.49
CA VAL A 117 -8.62 6.16 3.72
C VAL A 117 -9.44 5.09 3.00
N PRO A 118 -10.75 4.94 3.29
CA PRO A 118 -11.59 3.92 2.68
C PRO A 118 -11.70 4.13 1.17
N LEU A 119 -11.58 3.05 0.41
CA LEU A 119 -11.72 3.05 -1.04
C LEU A 119 -12.53 1.83 -1.50
N PRO A 120 -13.19 1.90 -2.67
CA PRO A 120 -13.94 0.75 -3.22
C PRO A 120 -13.06 -0.49 -3.43
N ALA A 121 -11.77 -0.31 -3.72
CA ALA A 121 -10.77 -1.35 -3.79
C ALA A 121 -9.49 -0.90 -3.08
N LYS A 122 -8.66 -1.84 -2.63
CA LYS A 122 -7.39 -1.48 -1.98
C LYS A 122 -6.47 -0.71 -2.94
N LEU A 123 -5.75 0.27 -2.40
CA LEU A 123 -4.71 1.02 -3.12
C LEU A 123 -3.38 0.76 -2.44
N VAL A 124 -2.38 0.28 -3.20
CA VAL A 124 -1.01 0.06 -2.71
C VAL A 124 -0.08 1.07 -3.36
N ILE A 125 0.70 1.78 -2.53
CA ILE A 125 1.71 2.75 -2.97
C ILE A 125 3.09 2.12 -2.78
N GLY A 126 3.87 2.04 -3.86
CA GLY A 126 5.25 1.56 -3.85
C GLY A 126 6.25 2.67 -4.08
N MET A 127 7.28 2.74 -3.25
CA MET A 127 8.20 3.87 -3.18
C MET A 127 9.66 3.39 -3.20
N ALA A 128 10.46 3.81 -4.17
CA ALA A 128 11.87 3.46 -4.26
C ALA A 128 12.77 4.70 -4.36
N GLY A 129 13.86 4.72 -3.58
CA GLY A 129 14.83 5.81 -3.57
C GLY A 129 15.75 5.86 -4.79
N CYS A 130 15.68 4.90 -5.71
CA CYS A 130 16.39 4.91 -6.98
C CYS A 130 15.79 3.89 -7.96
N LYS A 131 16.29 3.90 -9.19
CA LYS A 131 15.84 3.00 -10.28
C LYS A 131 16.07 1.50 -10.03
N ARG A 132 16.78 1.11 -8.97
CA ARG A 132 16.90 -0.31 -8.56
C ARG A 132 15.57 -0.92 -8.12
N SER A 133 14.56 -0.09 -7.81
CA SER A 133 13.16 -0.55 -7.70
C SER A 133 12.93 -1.65 -6.63
N CYS A 134 13.66 -1.63 -5.51
CA CYS A 134 13.59 -2.71 -4.50
C CYS A 134 12.21 -2.89 -3.84
N SER A 135 11.35 -1.87 -3.86
CA SER A 135 9.95 -1.95 -3.40
C SER A 135 8.96 -2.28 -4.52
N GLU A 136 9.47 -2.57 -5.72
CA GLU A 136 8.75 -2.90 -6.95
C GLU A 136 7.62 -1.90 -7.31
N PRO A 137 7.88 -0.56 -7.38
CA PRO A 137 6.84 0.44 -7.67
C PRO A 137 6.06 0.17 -8.96
N ALA A 138 6.72 -0.42 -9.97
CA ALA A 138 6.10 -0.76 -11.25
C ALA A 138 4.93 -1.75 -11.17
N THR A 139 4.80 -2.48 -10.05
CA THR A 139 3.73 -3.47 -9.83
C THR A 139 2.69 -3.01 -8.79
N LYS A 140 2.74 -1.74 -8.38
CA LYS A 140 1.83 -1.14 -7.39
C LYS A 140 0.81 -0.24 -8.06
N ASP A 141 -0.31 0.01 -7.38
CA ASP A 141 -1.36 0.86 -7.94
C ASP A 141 -0.82 2.26 -8.22
N VAL A 142 0.02 2.78 -7.32
CA VAL A 142 0.83 3.97 -7.56
C VAL A 142 2.30 3.63 -7.27
N GLY A 143 3.16 3.87 -8.25
CA GLY A 143 4.61 3.73 -8.13
C GLY A 143 5.27 5.11 -8.05
N ILE A 144 6.25 5.25 -7.16
CA ILE A 144 7.05 6.46 -6.99
C ILE A 144 8.53 6.05 -6.97
N ILE A 145 9.32 6.59 -7.90
CA ILE A 145 10.76 6.33 -8.00
C ILE A 145 11.50 7.67 -7.95
N ALA A 146 12.40 7.82 -6.97
CA ALA A 146 13.29 8.97 -6.93
C ALA A 146 14.27 8.94 -8.13
N VAL A 147 14.38 10.09 -8.79
CA VAL A 147 15.26 10.36 -9.92
C VAL A 147 16.11 11.59 -9.59
N PRO A 148 17.22 11.85 -10.32
CA PRO A 148 18.12 12.96 -9.99
C PRO A 148 17.44 14.33 -9.87
N LYS A 149 16.32 14.52 -10.58
CA LYS A 149 15.58 15.78 -10.67
C LYS A 149 14.13 15.68 -10.13
N GLY A 150 13.90 14.83 -9.13
CA GLY A 150 12.61 14.74 -8.43
C GLY A 150 12.10 13.30 -8.28
N TYR A 151 10.80 13.10 -8.49
CA TYR A 151 10.11 11.83 -8.28
C TYR A 151 9.29 11.45 -9.51
N GLU A 152 9.64 10.33 -10.15
CA GLU A 152 8.83 9.73 -11.19
C GLU A 152 7.62 9.03 -10.57
N ILE A 153 6.43 9.33 -11.09
CA ILE A 153 5.16 8.75 -10.67
C ILE A 153 4.61 7.89 -11.81
N SER A 154 4.14 6.69 -11.47
CA SER A 154 3.44 5.77 -12.35
C SER A 154 2.18 5.21 -11.69
N VAL A 155 1.20 4.75 -12.49
CA VAL A 155 -0.09 4.27 -11.99
C VAL A 155 -0.58 3.01 -12.68
N GLY A 156 -1.41 2.23 -11.99
CA GLY A 156 -2.14 1.09 -12.56
C GLY A 156 -1.45 -0.26 -12.45
N GLY A 157 -0.32 -0.35 -11.76
CA GLY A 157 0.36 -1.63 -11.54
C GLY A 157 -0.42 -2.54 -10.59
N ALA A 158 -0.27 -3.85 -10.76
CA ALA A 158 -0.77 -4.86 -9.83
C ALA A 158 0.03 -6.16 -9.91
N ALA A 159 0.47 -6.68 -8.75
CA ALA A 159 1.07 -8.02 -8.63
C ALA A 159 0.05 -9.11 -8.22
N GLY A 160 -1.22 -8.95 -8.60
CA GLY A 160 -2.32 -9.86 -8.23
C GLY A 160 -2.53 -11.01 -9.22
N MET A 161 -3.73 -11.60 -9.21
CA MET A 161 -4.12 -12.68 -10.13
C MET A 161 -3.93 -12.32 -11.61
N ARG A 162 -4.16 -11.06 -11.98
CA ARG A 162 -3.85 -10.50 -13.29
C ARG A 162 -2.72 -9.47 -13.11
N PRO A 163 -1.46 -9.86 -13.35
CA PRO A 163 -0.33 -8.95 -13.26
C PRO A 163 -0.47 -7.81 -14.26
N MET A 164 -0.16 -6.59 -13.82
CA MET A 164 -0.19 -5.37 -14.64
C MET A 164 1.02 -4.51 -14.29
N LEU A 165 1.68 -3.95 -15.30
CA LEU A 165 2.72 -2.93 -15.12
C LEU A 165 2.07 -1.55 -15.04
N SER A 166 2.62 -0.71 -14.17
CA SER A 166 2.21 0.70 -14.06
C SER A 166 2.58 1.47 -15.32
N ARG A 167 1.75 2.44 -15.70
CA ARG A 167 1.99 3.39 -16.78
C ARG A 167 2.54 4.68 -16.21
N ARG A 168 3.61 5.23 -16.79
CA ARG A 168 4.27 6.46 -16.34
C ARG A 168 3.31 7.65 -16.48
N LEU A 169 3.16 8.44 -15.41
CA LEU A 169 2.53 9.76 -15.46
C LEU A 169 3.58 10.82 -15.81
N GLY A 170 4.73 10.78 -15.13
CA GLY A 170 5.90 11.63 -15.39
C GLY A 170 6.68 11.95 -14.11
N VAL A 171 7.53 12.99 -14.11
CA VAL A 171 8.39 13.39 -12.97
C VAL A 171 8.00 14.71 -12.32
N VAL A 172 7.63 14.71 -11.04
CA VAL A 172 7.41 15.91 -10.21
C VAL A 172 8.67 16.33 -9.46
N ARG A 173 8.76 17.58 -8.97
CA ARG A 173 9.99 18.12 -8.39
C ARG A 173 10.10 17.90 -6.89
N THR A 174 9.00 18.02 -6.16
CA THR A 174 9.01 18.10 -4.69
C THR A 174 8.20 16.98 -4.05
N GLU A 175 8.45 16.77 -2.76
CA GLU A 175 7.64 15.87 -1.93
C GLU A 175 6.17 16.32 -1.85
N ASP A 176 5.92 17.63 -1.83
CA ASP A 176 4.57 18.19 -1.84
C ASP A 176 3.83 17.88 -3.15
N ASP A 177 4.50 18.01 -4.29
CA ASP A 177 3.90 17.65 -5.58
C ASP A 177 3.48 16.17 -5.63
N VAL A 178 4.29 15.27 -5.03
CA VAL A 178 3.94 13.84 -4.92
C VAL A 178 2.67 13.66 -4.10
N VAL A 179 2.59 14.35 -2.96
CA VAL A 179 1.43 14.28 -2.05
C VAL A 179 0.17 14.83 -2.74
N ASP A 180 0.29 15.93 -3.49
CA ASP A 180 -0.83 16.53 -4.24
C ASP A 180 -1.34 15.60 -5.35
N VAL A 181 -0.43 14.94 -6.08
CA VAL A 181 -0.81 13.94 -7.08
C VAL A 181 -1.55 12.76 -6.43
N LEU A 182 -1.04 12.27 -5.30
CA LEU A 182 -1.69 11.19 -4.56
C LEU A 182 -3.08 11.59 -4.05
N GLU A 183 -3.23 12.79 -3.51
CA GLU A 183 -4.52 13.31 -3.05
C GLU A 183 -5.56 13.30 -4.17
N LYS A 184 -5.19 13.79 -5.36
CA LYS A 184 -6.10 13.81 -6.52
C LYS A 184 -6.48 12.39 -6.97
N ILE A 185 -5.52 11.47 -7.05
CA ILE A 185 -5.78 10.07 -7.41
C ILE A 185 -6.71 9.41 -6.39
N ILE A 186 -6.45 9.59 -5.10
CA ILE A 186 -7.26 9.01 -4.02
C ILE A 186 -8.67 9.60 -4.03
N ALA A 187 -8.81 10.91 -4.21
CA ALA A 187 -10.12 11.57 -4.33
C ALA A 187 -10.92 11.01 -5.51
N PHE A 188 -10.30 10.90 -6.70
CA PHE A 188 -10.92 10.31 -7.88
C PHE A 188 -11.35 8.85 -7.66
N LEU A 189 -10.55 8.05 -6.96
CA LEU A 189 -10.92 6.67 -6.63
C LEU A 189 -12.05 6.60 -5.60
N GLY A 190 -12.09 7.56 -4.66
CA GLY A 190 -13.12 7.68 -3.65
C GLY A 190 -14.51 8.00 -4.21
N THR A 191 -14.60 8.68 -5.36
CA THR A 191 -15.89 8.93 -6.04
C THR A 191 -16.40 7.71 -6.82
N GLY A 192 -15.59 6.65 -6.96
CA GLY A 192 -15.97 5.45 -7.68
C GLY A 192 -17.00 4.59 -6.93
N THR A 193 -18.04 4.14 -7.63
CA THR A 193 -19.06 3.24 -7.05
C THR A 193 -18.78 1.75 -7.28
N LYS A 194 -17.84 1.42 -8.18
CA LYS A 194 -17.51 0.04 -8.55
C LYS A 194 -16.22 -0.42 -7.86
N VAL A 195 -16.26 -1.62 -7.28
CA VAL A 195 -15.08 -2.30 -6.71
C VAL A 195 -14.11 -2.67 -7.84
N ARG A 196 -13.17 -1.78 -8.17
CA ARG A 196 -12.12 -2.00 -9.17
C ARG A 196 -10.80 -1.39 -8.74
N ARG A 197 -9.72 -2.11 -9.01
CA ARG A 197 -8.34 -1.62 -8.85
C ARG A 197 -8.02 -0.58 -9.92
N LEU A 198 -7.06 0.31 -9.62
CA LEU A 198 -6.69 1.41 -10.52
C LEU A 198 -6.24 0.92 -11.90
N GLY A 199 -5.50 -0.19 -11.98
CA GLY A 199 -5.10 -0.80 -13.26
C GLY A 199 -6.28 -1.11 -14.19
N HIS A 200 -7.38 -1.66 -13.66
CA HIS A 200 -8.58 -1.98 -14.46
C HIS A 200 -9.39 -0.76 -14.90
N ILE A 201 -9.24 0.37 -14.20
CA ILE A 201 -9.81 1.64 -14.65
C ILE A 201 -9.00 2.13 -15.86
N LEU A 202 -7.67 2.04 -15.76
CA LEU A 202 -6.72 2.47 -16.79
C LEU A 202 -6.71 1.59 -18.05
N GLU A 203 -7.21 0.35 -18.00
CA GLU A 203 -7.41 -0.49 -19.21
C GLU A 203 -8.45 0.11 -20.17
N LYS A 204 -9.31 1.01 -19.69
CA LYS A 204 -10.42 1.61 -20.47
C LYS A 204 -10.15 3.04 -20.91
N THR A 205 -8.94 3.54 -20.67
CA THR A 205 -8.59 4.93 -20.97
C THR A 205 -7.09 5.09 -21.26
N THR A 206 -6.72 6.24 -21.79
CA THR A 206 -5.31 6.62 -21.97
C THR A 206 -4.81 7.29 -20.69
N VAL A 207 -3.48 7.33 -20.51
CA VAL A 207 -2.88 8.05 -19.38
C VAL A 207 -3.23 9.53 -19.42
N GLY A 208 -3.21 10.14 -20.61
CA GLY A 208 -3.56 11.55 -20.79
C GLY A 208 -5.00 11.85 -20.35
N HIS A 209 -5.97 11.06 -20.81
CA HIS A 209 -7.37 11.25 -20.41
C HIS A 209 -7.59 10.97 -18.91
N PHE A 210 -6.89 9.99 -18.35
CA PHE A 210 -6.90 9.76 -16.90
C PHE A 210 -6.38 11.00 -16.15
N MET A 211 -5.24 11.55 -16.54
CA MET A 211 -4.67 12.74 -15.92
C MET A 211 -5.62 13.94 -15.98
N GLU A 212 -6.26 14.16 -17.13
CA GLU A 212 -7.28 15.19 -17.31
C GLU A 212 -8.46 14.99 -16.33
N SER A 213 -9.00 13.76 -16.26
CA SER A 213 -10.13 13.43 -15.40
C SER A 213 -9.83 13.58 -13.90
N VAL A 214 -8.57 13.42 -13.50
CA VAL A 214 -8.09 13.55 -12.12
C VAL A 214 -7.63 14.98 -11.82
N GLY A 215 -7.54 15.86 -12.82
CA GLY A 215 -7.04 17.22 -12.65
C GLY A 215 -5.52 17.28 -12.38
N ILE A 216 -4.76 16.32 -12.92
CA ILE A 216 -3.30 16.30 -12.87
C ILE A 216 -2.78 17.08 -14.08
N SER A 217 -2.51 18.38 -13.89
CA SER A 217 -1.81 19.20 -14.87
C SER A 217 -0.32 18.80 -14.95
N ALA A 218 0.29 18.96 -16.12
CA ALA A 218 1.65 18.56 -16.44
C ALA A 218 2.73 19.21 -15.54
N TYR A 219 2.96 18.65 -14.35
CA TYR A 219 4.15 18.86 -13.53
C TYR A 219 5.24 17.87 -13.90
N PHE A 220 5.41 17.60 -15.20
CA PHE A 220 6.27 16.54 -15.68
C PHE A 220 7.38 17.10 -16.55
N ILE A 221 8.59 17.20 -15.97
CA ILE A 221 9.78 17.49 -16.75
C ILE A 221 10.13 16.22 -17.52
N GLY A 222 10.04 16.32 -18.86
CA GLY A 222 10.19 15.17 -19.75
C GLY A 222 8.87 14.41 -19.82
N GLY A 223 8.04 14.83 -20.77
CA GLY A 223 6.81 14.14 -21.14
C GLY A 223 7.06 12.67 -21.50
N VAL A 224 5.98 11.95 -21.71
CA VAL A 224 6.03 10.66 -22.38
C VAL A 224 6.42 10.97 -23.83
N GLU A 225 7.69 10.77 -24.20
CA GLU A 225 7.94 10.36 -25.58
C GLU A 225 7.29 8.99 -25.69
N GLU A 226 6.18 8.93 -26.43
CA GLU A 226 5.57 7.67 -26.81
C GLU A 226 6.59 6.97 -27.71
N ASP A 227 7.29 5.98 -27.16
CA ASP A 227 8.07 5.04 -27.98
C ASP A 227 7.08 4.38 -28.96
N GLU A 228 7.27 4.67 -30.26
CA GLU A 228 6.63 3.99 -31.40
C GLU A 228 6.88 2.48 -31.42
#